data_AF-A0A5Q4EUT0-F1
#
_entry.id   AF-A0A5Q4EUT0-F1
#
_cell.length_a   1.000
_cell.length_b   1.000
_cell.length_c   1.000
_cell.angle_alpha   90.00
_cell.angle_beta   90.00
_cell.angle_gamma   90.00
#
_symmetry.space_group_name_H-M   'P 1'
#
loop_
_entity.id
_entity.type
_entity.pdbx_description
1 polymer ?
#
loop_
_entity_poly.entity_id
_entity_poly.type
_entity_poly.pdbx_seq_one_letter_code
_entity_poly.pdbx_strand_id
1 'polypeptide(L)'
;MEVVLGVAPDVLGALVGDDDDRHAVVDEGDGPVRPLLPAPPRVSLSAVKYAIVILEGAADAPIEVLEGRTPLEAAHTPSLDLVATEGRLGRVAATPAGELPTFDLCALSLLGVDSAVVRPGAAALERLALGVDAAPEDWSLLLDFVCVSHEDDRSTSGLMLDHAPEGLSHAESAALLADISRAWRERLPDIARDILVTARPGVGALLTDRSGRTYEAMRTIPPGAIVRRNWRSHAPAGPGADIPNQLADIATDVLLDHEVNTARTEQGLRPANMAWIWGQGRDIMLPNFEEQTGLRGAAVTASDMFAGLARAIGWDRIPVPDVSADFGAMGRYAAGALDRYDVVCVHIGAPAEAAIRGEWKAKLDALERIDADIVGPLLARLRAFGGGEKDPAPTPEKGWRFLAAVDRYALSDERAHAPDPTPFAMAGDWVRSVLELPFHEQAAEESDLLVDPGADLMEYFLFGGLKGARPVRRRAGKDSPDA
;
A
#
# COMPACT_ATOMS: atom_id res chain seq x y z
N MET A 1 55.27 23.46 -17.69
CA MET A 1 55.42 24.01 -19.04
C MET A 1 54.08 24.63 -19.38
N GLU A 2 53.93 25.92 -19.03
CA GLU A 2 52.79 26.74 -19.39
C GLU A 2 52.77 26.95 -20.91
N VAL A 3 51.59 26.91 -21.53
CA VAL A 3 51.21 27.87 -22.58
C VAL A 3 49.72 28.16 -22.42
N VAL A 4 49.43 29.38 -22.00
CA VAL A 4 48.17 30.13 -22.16
C VAL A 4 48.11 30.67 -23.60
N LEU A 5 46.89 30.83 -24.15
CA LEU A 5 46.40 31.86 -25.10
C LEU A 5 45.11 31.28 -25.72
N GLY A 6 43.93 31.89 -25.78
CA GLY A 6 43.47 33.25 -25.54
C GLY A 6 42.29 33.52 -26.50
N VAL A 7 41.11 33.90 -25.97
CA VAL A 7 40.14 34.96 -26.40
C VAL A 7 39.86 35.10 -27.92
N ALA A 8 38.66 35.17 -28.51
CA ALA A 8 37.38 35.83 -28.18
C ALA A 8 36.28 35.49 -29.24
N PRO A 9 35.02 35.97 -29.07
CA PRO A 9 33.80 35.54 -29.78
C PRO A 9 33.40 36.44 -30.96
N ASP A 10 32.37 36.05 -31.72
CA ASP A 10 31.31 36.91 -32.35
C ASP A 10 30.50 36.08 -33.39
N VAL A 11 29.18 35.89 -33.27
CA VAL A 11 28.02 36.77 -33.55
C VAL A 11 27.42 36.57 -34.96
N LEU A 12 26.11 36.27 -34.94
CA LEU A 12 25.06 36.46 -35.97
C LEU A 12 25.12 35.71 -37.32
N GLY A 13 24.01 35.04 -37.65
CA GLY A 13 23.68 34.62 -39.01
C GLY A 13 22.46 33.72 -39.11
N ALA A 14 21.26 34.31 -39.04
CA ALA A 14 20.01 33.67 -39.44
C ALA A 14 19.97 33.46 -40.96
N LEU A 15 19.27 32.41 -41.43
CA LEU A 15 18.23 32.40 -42.47
C LEU A 15 18.15 31.05 -43.22
N VAL A 16 16.91 30.51 -43.28
CA VAL A 16 16.27 29.77 -44.41
C VAL A 16 16.97 28.46 -44.83
N GLY A 17 16.39 27.26 -44.68
CA GLY A 17 15.05 26.84 -45.06
C GLY A 17 15.19 25.88 -46.25
N ASP A 18 14.82 24.62 -46.09
CA ASP A 18 14.06 23.84 -47.09
C ASP A 18 13.79 22.42 -46.59
N ASP A 19 12.58 21.98 -46.91
CA ASP A 19 12.10 20.59 -46.85
C ASP A 19 13.02 19.68 -47.66
N ASP A 20 13.37 18.50 -47.13
CA ASP A 20 13.27 17.31 -47.96
C ASP A 20 13.01 16.06 -47.11
N ASP A 21 12.12 15.26 -47.66
CA ASP A 21 11.50 14.09 -47.08
C ASP A 21 12.35 12.84 -47.39
N ARG A 22 12.24 11.82 -46.53
CA ARG A 22 12.73 10.43 -46.68
C ARG A 22 14.19 10.14 -46.29
N HIS A 23 14.35 9.49 -45.13
CA HIS A 23 14.84 8.11 -45.08
C HIS A 23 14.66 7.54 -43.65
N ALA A 24 13.94 6.42 -43.56
CA ALA A 24 13.88 5.59 -42.37
C ALA A 24 15.18 4.77 -42.25
N VAL A 25 15.87 4.90 -41.11
CA VAL A 25 16.77 3.88 -40.55
C VAL A 25 16.60 3.90 -39.03
N VAL A 26 16.43 2.71 -38.48
CA VAL A 26 16.30 2.38 -37.06
C VAL A 26 17.70 2.37 -36.44
N ASP A 27 17.93 3.06 -35.32
CA ASP A 27 18.75 2.53 -34.22
C ASP A 27 18.57 3.32 -32.91
N GLU A 28 18.86 2.60 -31.82
CA GLU A 28 18.76 2.83 -30.40
C GLU A 28 19.17 4.23 -29.86
N GLY A 29 18.48 4.68 -28.82
CA GLY A 29 18.82 5.89 -28.10
C GLY A 29 17.97 6.09 -26.85
N ASP A 30 18.53 5.66 -25.72
CA ASP A 30 18.24 6.06 -24.33
C ASP A 30 17.54 7.43 -24.23
N GLY A 31 16.20 7.40 -24.08
CA GLY A 31 15.38 8.60 -23.94
C GLY A 31 14.97 8.76 -22.49
N PRO A 32 15.10 9.96 -21.88
CA PRO A 32 14.62 10.16 -20.52
C PRO A 32 13.12 9.84 -20.49
N VAL A 33 12.71 9.00 -19.54
CA VAL A 33 11.31 8.82 -19.15
C VAL A 33 10.71 10.23 -19.05
N ARG A 34 9.89 10.63 -20.03
CA ARG A 34 9.24 11.94 -19.99
C ARG A 34 8.37 11.89 -18.74
N PRO A 35 8.63 12.73 -17.71
CA PRO A 35 7.64 12.88 -16.66
C PRO A 35 6.37 13.31 -17.36
N LEU A 36 5.26 12.60 -17.09
CA LEU A 36 3.93 13.09 -17.42
C LEU A 36 3.90 14.52 -16.92
N LEU A 37 3.87 15.49 -17.85
CA LEU A 37 3.71 16.89 -17.50
C LEU A 37 2.53 16.96 -16.54
N PRO A 38 2.68 17.56 -15.34
CA PRO A 38 1.58 17.63 -14.40
C PRO A 38 0.40 18.26 -15.14
N ALA A 39 -0.72 17.54 -15.18
CA ALA A 39 -1.95 18.07 -15.73
C ALA A 39 -2.19 19.45 -15.09
N PRO A 40 -2.64 20.46 -15.86
CA PRO A 40 -2.89 21.78 -15.31
C PRO A 40 -3.79 21.64 -14.07
N PRO A 41 -3.54 22.39 -12.98
CA PRO A 41 -4.27 22.24 -11.74
C PRO A 41 -5.76 22.45 -12.00
N ARG A 42 -6.52 21.35 -12.00
CA ARG A 42 -7.98 21.39 -12.04
C ARG A 42 -8.45 21.64 -10.62
N VAL A 43 -9.02 22.83 -10.40
CA VAL A 43 -9.58 23.29 -9.13
C VAL A 43 -10.69 22.32 -8.69
N SER A 44 -10.67 21.92 -7.42
CA SER A 44 -11.70 21.09 -6.81
C SER A 44 -13.08 21.78 -6.92
N LEU A 45 -14.08 20.99 -7.32
CA LEU A 45 -15.47 21.44 -7.50
C LEU A 45 -16.35 21.08 -6.29
N SER A 46 -15.87 20.25 -5.35
CA SER A 46 -16.60 19.91 -4.13
C SER A 46 -16.49 21.03 -3.10
N ALA A 47 -17.59 21.26 -2.37
CA ALA A 47 -17.59 22.21 -1.26
C ALA A 47 -17.02 21.59 0.03
N VAL A 48 -17.04 20.25 0.16
CA VAL A 48 -16.51 19.53 1.33
C VAL A 48 -15.17 18.88 1.02
N LYS A 49 -14.22 19.00 1.95
CA LYS A 49 -12.90 18.35 1.91
C LYS A 49 -12.82 17.19 2.90
N TYR A 50 -12.15 16.12 2.50
CA TYR A 50 -12.02 14.90 3.29
C TYR A 50 -10.55 14.53 3.43
N ALA A 51 -10.14 14.17 4.65
CA ALA A 51 -8.90 13.46 4.86
C ALA A 51 -9.17 12.12 5.55
N ILE A 52 -8.39 11.13 5.16
CA ILE A 52 -8.41 9.79 5.73
C ILE A 52 -6.97 9.46 6.15
N VAL A 53 -6.79 8.95 7.35
CA VAL A 53 -5.53 8.39 7.83
C VAL A 53 -5.77 6.93 8.18
N ILE A 54 -5.18 6.03 7.39
CA ILE A 54 -5.19 4.59 7.65
C ILE A 54 -3.92 4.24 8.41
N LEU A 55 -4.10 3.83 9.66
CA LEU A 55 -3.06 3.44 10.60
C LEU A 55 -2.89 1.91 10.51
N GLU A 56 -2.09 1.44 9.55
CA GLU A 56 -1.96 0.00 9.28
C GLU A 56 -1.42 -0.74 10.51
N GLY A 57 -2.16 -1.75 10.98
CA GLY A 57 -1.75 -2.59 12.11
C GLY A 57 -1.58 -1.85 13.43
N ALA A 58 -2.18 -0.67 13.60
CA ALA A 58 -1.97 0.12 14.81
C ALA A 58 -2.57 -0.52 16.07
N ALA A 59 -3.66 -1.29 15.94
CA ALA A 59 -4.29 -1.97 17.06
C ALA A 59 -3.39 -3.11 17.59
N ASP A 60 -3.42 -3.31 18.90
CA ASP A 60 -2.63 -4.31 19.62
C ASP A 60 -3.40 -4.89 20.82
N ALA A 61 -2.82 -5.91 21.44
CA ALA A 61 -3.26 -6.38 22.74
C ALA A 61 -2.56 -5.60 23.87
N PRO A 62 -3.12 -5.60 25.10
CA PRO A 62 -2.43 -5.15 26.30
C PRO A 62 -1.04 -5.78 26.46
N ILE A 63 -0.02 -4.94 26.69
CA ILE A 63 1.37 -5.40 26.86
C ILE A 63 1.80 -5.18 28.32
N GLU A 64 2.39 -6.21 28.95
CA GLU A 64 2.76 -6.19 30.38
C GLU A 64 3.72 -5.05 30.72
N VAL A 65 4.75 -4.80 29.89
CA VAL A 65 5.72 -3.72 30.12
C VAL A 65 5.12 -2.31 29.97
N LEU A 66 3.94 -2.20 29.35
CA LEU A 66 3.16 -0.97 29.27
C LEU A 66 2.14 -0.84 30.39
N GLU A 67 2.29 -1.63 31.46
CA GLU A 67 1.36 -1.72 32.60
C GLU A 67 -0.03 -2.22 32.19
N GLY A 68 -0.08 -3.11 31.19
CA GLY A 68 -1.33 -3.66 30.66
C GLY A 68 -2.07 -2.74 29.70
N ARG A 69 -1.40 -1.74 29.14
CA ARG A 69 -1.91 -0.87 28.07
C ARG A 69 -1.50 -1.36 26.69
N THR A 70 -2.26 -1.01 25.66
CA THR A 70 -1.83 -1.14 24.26
C THR A 70 -0.82 -0.03 23.89
N PRO A 71 -0.06 -0.16 22.79
CA PRO A 71 0.75 0.94 22.26
C PRO A 71 -0.06 2.21 21.92
N LEU A 72 -1.31 2.07 21.45
CA LEU A 72 -2.21 3.21 21.21
C LEU A 72 -2.57 3.92 22.52
N GLU A 73 -2.88 3.17 23.58
CA GLU A 73 -3.16 3.71 24.93
C GLU A 73 -1.94 4.34 25.61
N ALA A 74 -0.74 3.86 25.28
CA ALA A 74 0.50 4.34 25.86
C ALA A 74 1.10 5.55 25.12
N ALA A 75 0.82 5.70 23.83
CA ALA A 75 1.34 6.77 23.00
C ALA A 75 0.68 8.13 23.29
N HIS A 76 1.47 9.20 23.30
CA HIS A 76 0.94 10.56 23.38
C HIS A 76 0.39 11.03 22.02
N THR A 77 -0.92 10.88 21.81
CA THR A 77 -1.61 11.13 20.53
C THR A 77 -2.73 12.18 20.61
N PRO A 78 -2.41 13.43 20.99
CA PRO A 78 -3.41 14.46 21.26
C PRO A 78 -4.26 14.82 20.03
N SER A 79 -3.77 14.62 18.81
CA SER A 79 -4.54 14.95 17.60
C SER A 79 -5.57 13.86 17.28
N LEU A 80 -5.22 12.59 17.45
CA LEU A 80 -6.15 11.46 17.35
C LEU A 80 -7.20 11.52 18.46
N ASP A 81 -6.80 11.81 19.69
CA ASP A 81 -7.72 12.04 20.81
C ASP A 81 -8.68 13.19 20.51
N LEU A 82 -8.21 14.27 19.87
CA LEU A 82 -9.06 15.39 19.47
C LEU A 82 -10.10 14.97 18.41
N VAL A 83 -9.70 14.15 17.43
CA VAL A 83 -10.62 13.60 16.41
C VAL A 83 -11.68 12.71 17.05
N ALA A 84 -11.31 11.88 18.02
CA ALA A 84 -12.24 11.02 18.74
C ALA A 84 -13.21 11.82 19.61
N THR A 85 -12.70 12.74 20.42
CA THR A 85 -13.49 13.52 21.40
C THR A 85 -14.42 14.54 20.76
N GLU A 86 -13.99 15.26 19.71
CA GLU A 86 -14.85 16.18 18.98
C GLU A 86 -15.80 15.47 17.98
N GLY A 87 -15.56 14.18 17.74
CA GLY A 87 -16.12 13.44 16.62
C GLY A 87 -16.97 12.24 17.03
N ARG A 88 -16.87 11.15 16.27
CA ARG A 88 -17.47 9.86 16.59
C ARG A 88 -16.39 8.82 16.65
N LEU A 89 -16.31 8.12 17.76
CA LEU A 89 -15.47 6.94 17.98
C LEU A 89 -16.30 5.67 17.79
N GLY A 90 -15.69 4.63 17.25
CA GLY A 90 -16.31 3.32 17.04
C GLY A 90 -15.32 2.25 16.65
N ARG A 91 -15.83 1.06 16.37
CA ARG A 91 -15.08 -0.08 15.82
C ARG A 91 -15.53 -0.39 14.40
N VAL A 92 -14.62 -0.89 13.57
CA VAL A 92 -14.89 -1.31 12.19
C VAL A 92 -14.45 -2.74 11.97
N ALA A 93 -15.34 -3.57 11.42
CA ALA A 93 -15.03 -4.93 11.01
C ALA A 93 -14.43 -4.94 9.59
N ALA A 94 -13.16 -4.52 9.47
CA ALA A 94 -12.49 -4.42 8.17
C ALA A 94 -12.13 -5.80 7.57
N THR A 95 -11.93 -6.82 8.40
CA THR A 95 -11.71 -8.20 7.95
C THR A 95 -13.05 -8.88 7.68
N PRO A 96 -13.30 -9.43 6.47
CA PRO A 96 -14.51 -10.21 6.21
C PRO A 96 -14.65 -11.41 7.15
N ALA A 97 -15.89 -11.74 7.53
CA ALA A 97 -16.18 -12.82 8.46
C ALA A 97 -15.60 -14.16 7.96
N GLY A 98 -14.79 -14.81 8.81
CA GLY A 98 -14.18 -16.12 8.53
C GLY A 98 -12.92 -16.07 7.65
N GLU A 99 -12.46 -14.89 7.25
CA GLU A 99 -11.23 -14.70 6.48
C GLU A 99 -10.02 -14.36 7.36
N LEU A 100 -8.83 -14.51 6.80
CA LEU A 100 -7.60 -14.02 7.42
C LEU A 100 -7.49 -12.49 7.22
N PRO A 101 -6.98 -11.75 8.23
CA PRO A 101 -6.79 -10.29 8.19
C PRO A 101 -5.60 -9.91 7.31
N THR A 102 -5.76 -10.11 6.00
CA THR A 102 -4.78 -9.73 4.98
C THR A 102 -4.93 -8.26 4.64
N PHE A 103 -3.80 -7.61 4.37
CA PHE A 103 -3.77 -6.17 4.10
C PHE A 103 -4.72 -5.76 2.98
N ASP A 104 -4.70 -6.48 1.86
CA ASP A 104 -5.50 -6.17 0.69
C ASP A 104 -7.01 -6.21 1.02
N LEU A 105 -7.47 -7.23 1.74
CA LEU A 105 -8.88 -7.33 2.14
C LEU A 105 -9.30 -6.22 3.10
N CYS A 106 -8.48 -5.91 4.10
CA CYS A 106 -8.78 -4.87 5.09
C CYS A 106 -8.75 -3.47 4.46
N ALA A 107 -7.76 -3.16 3.63
CA ALA A 107 -7.63 -1.88 2.95
C ALA A 107 -8.77 -1.65 1.95
N LEU A 108 -9.17 -2.68 1.18
CA LEU A 108 -10.35 -2.62 0.30
C LEU A 108 -11.62 -2.27 1.09
N SER A 109 -11.82 -2.95 2.21
CA SER A 109 -12.96 -2.73 3.10
C SER A 109 -12.99 -1.29 3.58
N LEU A 110 -11.88 -0.76 4.11
CA LEU A 110 -11.82 0.64 4.55
C LEU A 110 -12.03 1.66 3.42
N LEU A 111 -11.75 1.30 2.15
CA LEU A 111 -12.01 2.15 0.99
C LEU A 111 -13.44 2.01 0.41
N GLY A 112 -14.31 1.23 1.07
CA GLY A 112 -15.71 1.05 0.68
C GLY A 112 -15.95 -0.01 -0.38
N VAL A 113 -14.96 -0.88 -0.63
CA VAL A 113 -15.09 -2.02 -1.53
C VAL A 113 -15.36 -3.27 -0.72
N ASP A 114 -16.45 -3.97 -1.05
CA ASP A 114 -16.79 -5.25 -0.42
C ASP A 114 -15.76 -6.34 -0.82
N SER A 115 -14.82 -6.59 0.08
CA SER A 115 -13.74 -7.56 -0.09
C SER A 115 -14.19 -9.01 0.10
N ALA A 116 -15.45 -9.25 0.51
CA ALA A 116 -16.05 -10.58 0.42
C ALA A 116 -16.36 -10.96 -1.05
N VAL A 117 -16.60 -9.96 -1.90
CA VAL A 117 -16.93 -10.14 -3.32
C VAL A 117 -15.70 -10.00 -4.22
N VAL A 118 -14.78 -9.09 -3.89
CA VAL A 118 -13.60 -8.81 -4.72
C VAL A 118 -12.32 -9.20 -4.01
N ARG A 119 -11.53 -10.10 -4.63
CA ARG A 119 -10.22 -10.55 -4.16
C ARG A 119 -9.18 -10.34 -5.24
N PRO A 120 -8.45 -9.21 -5.23
CA PRO A 120 -7.48 -8.94 -6.29
C PRO A 120 -6.23 -9.82 -6.19
N GLY A 121 -5.80 -10.14 -4.97
CA GLY A 121 -4.49 -10.70 -4.70
C GLY A 121 -3.41 -9.63 -4.71
N ALA A 122 -2.43 -9.76 -3.81
CA ALA A 122 -1.35 -8.79 -3.62
C ALA A 122 -0.59 -8.48 -4.92
N ALA A 123 -0.31 -9.50 -5.75
CA ALA A 123 0.42 -9.34 -6.99
C ALA A 123 -0.32 -8.49 -8.03
N ALA A 124 -1.65 -8.59 -8.10
CA ALA A 124 -2.44 -7.77 -9.01
C ALA A 124 -2.39 -6.29 -8.61
N LEU A 125 -2.47 -6.00 -7.31
CA LEU A 125 -2.37 -4.64 -6.79
C LEU A 125 -0.98 -4.06 -7.06
N GLU A 126 0.09 -4.77 -6.72
CA GLU A 126 1.45 -4.28 -6.98
C GLU A 126 1.73 -4.10 -8.48
N ARG A 127 1.20 -4.97 -9.34
CA ARG A 127 1.27 -4.78 -10.79
C ARG A 127 0.66 -3.44 -11.22
N LEU A 128 -0.53 -3.11 -10.72
CA LEU A 128 -1.18 -1.82 -11.00
C LEU A 128 -0.34 -0.65 -10.49
N ALA A 129 0.30 -0.78 -9.33
CA ALA A 129 1.19 0.23 -8.77
C ALA A 129 2.39 0.52 -9.68
N LEU A 130 2.97 -0.54 -10.26
CA LEU A 130 4.08 -0.46 -11.22
C LEU A 130 3.63 0.03 -12.61
N GLY A 131 2.32 0.10 -12.87
CA GLY A 131 1.78 0.46 -14.19
C GLY A 131 2.06 -0.60 -15.26
N VAL A 132 2.17 -1.86 -14.86
CA VAL A 132 2.40 -2.99 -15.78
C VAL A 132 1.05 -3.50 -16.27
N ASP A 133 0.84 -3.47 -17.59
CA ASP A 133 -0.38 -3.98 -18.19
C ASP A 133 -0.39 -5.52 -18.22
N ALA A 134 -1.60 -6.09 -18.06
CA ALA A 134 -1.85 -7.52 -18.13
C ALA A 134 -3.16 -7.77 -18.86
N ALA A 135 -3.23 -8.89 -19.60
CA ALA A 135 -4.49 -9.36 -20.17
C ALA A 135 -5.40 -9.94 -19.06
N PRO A 136 -6.73 -10.00 -19.26
CA PRO A 136 -7.65 -10.57 -18.26
C PRO A 136 -7.33 -12.01 -17.84
N GLU A 137 -6.71 -12.78 -18.72
CA GLU A 137 -6.26 -14.16 -18.51
C GLU A 137 -4.88 -14.30 -17.87
N ASP A 138 -4.09 -13.21 -17.84
CA ASP A 138 -2.75 -13.22 -17.27
C ASP A 138 -2.82 -13.31 -15.74
N TRP A 139 -1.86 -14.04 -15.17
CA TRP A 139 -1.70 -14.11 -13.72
C TRP A 139 -0.44 -13.38 -13.28
N SER A 140 -0.59 -12.60 -12.21
CA SER A 140 0.52 -11.96 -11.51
C SER A 140 0.87 -12.76 -10.26
N LEU A 141 2.16 -12.91 -9.98
CA LEU A 141 2.72 -13.52 -8.76
C LEU A 141 3.82 -12.60 -8.23
N LEU A 142 3.94 -12.50 -6.91
CA LEU A 142 5.06 -11.83 -6.27
C LEU A 142 6.17 -12.82 -6.04
N LEU A 143 7.42 -12.40 -6.23
CA LEU A 143 8.63 -13.06 -5.74
C LEU A 143 9.32 -12.11 -4.77
N ASP A 144 9.39 -12.48 -3.51
CA ASP A 144 10.18 -11.76 -2.51
C ASP A 144 11.48 -12.51 -2.23
N PHE A 145 12.58 -11.77 -2.12
CA PHE A 145 13.81 -12.30 -1.56
C PHE A 145 13.67 -12.39 -0.04
N VAL A 146 13.94 -13.56 0.52
CA VAL A 146 13.82 -13.81 1.96
C VAL A 146 15.08 -14.48 2.50
N CYS A 147 15.23 -14.44 3.82
CA CYS A 147 16.27 -15.14 4.56
C CYS A 147 15.66 -16.29 5.36
N VAL A 148 16.08 -17.51 5.08
CA VAL A 148 15.76 -18.71 5.86
C VAL A 148 17.01 -19.28 6.51
N SER A 149 16.84 -19.95 7.64
CA SER A 149 17.93 -20.67 8.28
C SER A 149 18.32 -21.92 7.49
N HIS A 150 19.61 -22.27 7.55
CA HIS A 150 20.11 -23.52 7.02
C HIS A 150 19.58 -24.71 7.82
N GLU A 151 19.41 -25.86 7.16
CA GLU A 151 18.89 -27.07 7.80
C GLU A 151 19.76 -27.58 8.96
N ASP A 152 21.07 -27.33 8.90
CA ASP A 152 22.03 -27.80 9.90
C ASP A 152 22.02 -26.98 11.19
N ASP A 153 21.31 -25.84 11.23
CA ASP A 153 21.13 -25.08 12.48
C ASP A 153 20.13 -25.80 13.38
N ARG A 154 20.66 -26.58 14.33
CA ARG A 154 19.86 -27.36 15.30
C ARG A 154 18.84 -26.54 16.08
N SER A 155 19.04 -25.23 16.22
CA SER A 155 18.17 -24.35 17.00
C SER A 155 17.12 -23.64 16.14
N THR A 156 17.38 -23.43 14.84
CA THR A 156 16.50 -22.66 13.95
C THR A 156 16.16 -23.37 12.64
N SER A 157 16.48 -24.66 12.46
CA SER A 157 16.37 -25.39 11.18
C SER A 157 15.05 -25.13 10.42
N GLY A 158 15.15 -24.57 9.22
CA GLY A 158 14.03 -24.33 8.32
C GLY A 158 13.06 -23.21 8.74
N LEU A 159 13.51 -22.26 9.55
CA LEU A 159 12.72 -21.07 9.93
C LEU A 159 12.91 -19.92 8.94
N MET A 160 11.83 -19.16 8.70
CA MET A 160 11.90 -17.84 8.08
C MET A 160 12.56 -16.84 9.06
N LEU A 161 13.78 -16.40 8.78
CA LEU A 161 14.50 -15.46 9.64
C LEU A 161 14.17 -14.00 9.29
N ASP A 162 13.97 -13.73 8.00
CA ASP A 162 13.68 -12.40 7.48
C ASP A 162 12.82 -12.50 6.21
N HIS A 163 11.77 -11.70 6.13
CA HIS A 163 10.88 -11.66 4.96
C HIS A 163 11.31 -10.59 3.93
N ALA A 164 12.22 -9.70 4.32
CA ALA A 164 12.81 -8.68 3.46
C ALA A 164 14.21 -8.36 4.00
N PRO A 165 15.25 -9.13 3.60
CA PRO A 165 16.59 -9.07 4.15
C PRO A 165 17.06 -7.62 4.27
N GLU A 166 17.22 -7.17 5.52
CA GLU A 166 17.44 -5.75 5.82
C GLU A 166 18.60 -5.16 5.00
N GLY A 167 18.37 -4.00 4.40
CA GLY A 167 19.37 -3.31 3.60
C GLY A 167 19.74 -3.99 2.28
N LEU A 168 18.89 -4.86 1.72
CA LEU A 168 19.06 -5.35 0.35
C LEU A 168 18.89 -4.19 -0.64
N SER A 169 19.99 -3.76 -1.24
CA SER A 169 20.01 -2.65 -2.18
C SER A 169 19.36 -3.02 -3.52
N HIS A 170 19.00 -1.99 -4.29
CA HIS A 170 18.48 -2.17 -5.66
C HIS A 170 19.48 -2.92 -6.56
N ALA A 171 20.78 -2.62 -6.42
CA ALA A 171 21.83 -3.24 -7.23
C ALA A 171 22.01 -4.72 -6.87
N GLU A 172 22.00 -5.07 -5.59
CA GLU A 172 22.06 -6.47 -5.14
C GLU A 172 20.83 -7.24 -5.65
N SER A 173 19.63 -6.71 -5.42
CA SER A 173 18.38 -7.33 -5.87
C SER A 173 18.33 -7.54 -7.39
N ALA A 174 18.79 -6.56 -8.17
CA ALA A 174 18.87 -6.68 -9.63
C ALA A 174 19.86 -7.77 -10.09
N ALA A 175 21.02 -7.87 -9.43
CA ALA A 175 22.01 -8.91 -9.73
C ALA A 175 21.46 -10.32 -9.45
N LEU A 176 20.86 -10.53 -8.27
CA LEU A 176 20.20 -11.80 -7.92
C LEU A 176 19.13 -12.18 -8.95
N LEU A 177 18.27 -11.22 -9.31
CA LEU A 177 17.16 -11.47 -10.24
C LEU A 177 17.63 -11.78 -11.66
N ALA A 178 18.73 -11.17 -12.12
CA ALA A 178 19.31 -11.43 -13.43
C ALA A 178 19.78 -12.90 -13.55
N ASP A 179 20.44 -13.41 -12.51
CA ASP A 179 21.00 -14.75 -12.48
C ASP A 179 19.91 -15.82 -12.31
N ILE A 180 18.90 -15.55 -11.48
CA ILE A 180 17.69 -16.37 -11.36
C ILE A 180 16.96 -16.46 -12.72
N SER A 181 16.75 -15.31 -13.37
CA SER A 181 16.04 -15.27 -14.66
C SER A 181 16.79 -16.04 -15.76
N ARG A 182 18.12 -16.00 -15.74
CA ARG A 182 18.97 -16.80 -16.64
C ARG A 182 18.84 -18.29 -16.34
N ALA A 183 18.92 -18.69 -15.07
CA ALA A 183 18.75 -20.08 -14.67
C ALA A 183 17.37 -20.64 -15.03
N TRP A 184 16.29 -19.86 -14.88
CA TRP A 184 14.94 -20.28 -15.31
C TRP A 184 14.86 -20.50 -16.82
N ARG A 185 15.46 -19.62 -17.64
CA ARG A 185 15.47 -19.80 -19.10
C ARG A 185 16.27 -21.03 -19.53
N GLU A 186 17.34 -21.38 -18.82
CA GLU A 186 18.18 -22.54 -19.11
C GLU A 186 17.54 -23.86 -18.63
N ARG A 187 17.00 -23.87 -17.41
CA ARG A 187 16.51 -25.09 -16.72
C ARG A 187 15.02 -25.37 -16.97
N LEU A 188 14.21 -24.35 -17.23
CA LEU A 188 12.76 -24.45 -17.48
C LEU A 188 12.32 -23.59 -18.69
N PRO A 189 12.90 -23.76 -19.89
CA PRO A 189 12.64 -22.88 -21.03
C PRO A 189 11.15 -22.77 -21.42
N ASP A 190 10.40 -23.88 -21.33
CA ASP A 190 8.97 -23.91 -21.68
C ASP A 190 8.08 -23.15 -20.69
N ILE A 191 8.51 -23.03 -19.43
CA ILE A 191 7.80 -22.24 -18.42
C ILE A 191 8.25 -20.78 -18.52
N ALA A 192 9.56 -20.55 -18.53
CA ALA A 192 10.16 -19.23 -18.45
C ALA A 192 9.84 -18.34 -19.66
N ARG A 193 9.60 -18.91 -20.84
CA ARG A 193 9.26 -18.14 -22.05
C ARG A 193 7.96 -17.33 -21.90
N ASP A 194 7.03 -17.82 -21.09
CA ASP A 194 5.69 -17.23 -20.91
C ASP A 194 5.61 -16.38 -19.62
N ILE A 195 6.71 -16.26 -18.86
CA ILE A 195 6.78 -15.48 -17.63
C ILE A 195 7.57 -14.20 -17.90
N LEU A 196 6.89 -13.06 -17.82
CA LEU A 196 7.53 -11.76 -17.78
C LEU A 196 7.98 -11.44 -16.35
N VAL A 197 9.26 -11.12 -16.19
CA VAL A 197 9.85 -10.74 -14.90
C VAL A 197 10.03 -9.22 -14.85
N THR A 198 9.32 -8.56 -13.95
CA THR A 198 9.47 -7.12 -13.68
C THR A 198 10.13 -6.94 -12.33
N ALA A 199 11.27 -6.24 -12.28
CA ALA A 199 11.96 -6.00 -11.02
C ALA A 199 11.13 -5.13 -10.07
N ARG A 200 11.10 -5.52 -8.79
CA ARG A 200 10.58 -4.73 -7.67
C ARG A 200 11.76 -4.36 -6.77
N PRO A 201 12.34 -3.17 -6.97
CA PRO A 201 13.66 -2.89 -6.43
C PRO A 201 13.73 -2.97 -4.91
N GLY A 202 14.74 -3.69 -4.38
CA GLY A 202 14.96 -3.87 -2.94
C GLY A 202 14.08 -4.94 -2.28
N VAL A 203 13.17 -5.58 -3.02
CA VAL A 203 12.24 -6.59 -2.49
C VAL A 203 12.30 -7.89 -3.30
N GLY A 204 12.25 -7.80 -4.63
CA GLY A 204 12.29 -8.96 -5.51
C GLY A 204 11.73 -8.68 -6.90
N ALA A 205 10.72 -9.43 -7.33
CA ALA A 205 10.13 -9.29 -8.67
C ALA A 205 8.62 -9.50 -8.67
N LEU A 206 7.96 -8.93 -9.68
CA LEU A 206 6.63 -9.29 -10.12
C LEU A 206 6.78 -10.24 -11.31
N LEU A 207 6.13 -11.39 -11.25
CA LEU A 207 6.07 -12.38 -12.33
C LEU A 207 4.69 -12.30 -12.98
N THR A 208 4.64 -12.04 -14.28
CA THR A 208 3.38 -12.09 -15.07
C THR A 208 3.42 -13.33 -15.96
N ASP A 209 2.64 -14.35 -15.62
CA ASP A 209 2.46 -15.57 -16.42
C ASP A 209 1.36 -15.35 -17.46
N ARG A 210 1.75 -15.47 -18.74
CA ARG A 210 0.92 -15.28 -19.94
C ARG A 210 0.60 -16.59 -20.68
N SER A 211 0.86 -17.73 -20.05
CA SER A 211 0.69 -19.06 -20.65
C SER A 211 -0.76 -19.55 -20.69
N GLY A 212 -1.66 -18.88 -19.97
CA GLY A 212 -3.03 -19.36 -19.73
C GLY A 212 -3.16 -20.39 -18.60
N ARG A 213 -2.08 -20.64 -17.82
CA ARG A 213 -2.15 -21.38 -16.56
C ARG A 213 -3.07 -20.68 -15.56
N THR A 214 -3.60 -21.44 -14.59
CA THR A 214 -4.43 -20.89 -13.51
C THR A 214 -3.83 -21.14 -12.15
N TYR A 215 -3.90 -20.13 -11.29
CA TYR A 215 -3.46 -20.15 -9.90
C TYR A 215 -4.61 -19.87 -8.91
N GLU A 216 -5.85 -19.89 -9.38
CA GLU A 216 -7.03 -19.47 -8.61
C GLU A 216 -7.23 -20.25 -7.30
N ALA A 217 -7.00 -21.57 -7.33
CA ALA A 217 -7.11 -22.43 -6.16
C ALA A 217 -5.80 -22.61 -5.39
N MET A 218 -4.73 -21.91 -5.79
CA MET A 218 -3.46 -21.95 -5.09
C MET A 218 -3.59 -21.23 -3.75
N ARG A 219 -2.94 -21.76 -2.72
CA ARG A 219 -2.84 -21.11 -1.41
C ARG A 219 -1.40 -20.68 -1.19
N THR A 220 -1.23 -19.43 -0.84
CA THR A 220 0.06 -18.83 -0.52
C THR A 220 -0.08 -18.00 0.74
N ILE A 221 1.05 -17.73 1.41
CA ILE A 221 1.10 -16.94 2.64
C ILE A 221 2.15 -15.85 2.44
N PRO A 222 1.86 -14.58 2.80
CA PRO A 222 2.86 -13.52 2.77
C PRO A 222 4.07 -13.90 3.63
N PRO A 223 5.32 -13.66 3.18
CA PRO A 223 6.50 -14.12 3.92
C PRO A 223 6.62 -13.45 5.30
N GLY A 224 6.15 -12.21 5.45
CA GLY A 224 6.09 -11.50 6.72
C GLY A 224 5.22 -12.18 7.78
N ALA A 225 4.20 -12.94 7.37
CA ALA A 225 3.28 -13.63 8.29
C ALA A 225 3.87 -14.93 8.88
N ILE A 226 5.03 -15.38 8.40
CA ILE A 226 5.66 -16.64 8.81
C ILE A 226 7.06 -16.46 9.39
N VAL A 227 7.45 -15.24 9.73
CA VAL A 227 8.73 -14.97 10.43
C VAL A 227 8.81 -15.80 11.71
N ARG A 228 9.95 -16.48 11.91
CA ARG A 228 10.24 -17.47 12.96
C ARG A 228 9.36 -18.72 12.95
N ARG A 229 8.63 -18.97 11.87
CA ARG A 229 7.90 -20.23 11.63
C ARG A 229 8.62 -21.06 10.58
N ASN A 230 8.33 -22.36 10.56
CA ASN A 230 8.90 -23.26 9.58
C ASN A 230 8.38 -22.90 8.19
N TRP A 231 9.26 -22.53 7.25
CA TRP A 231 8.82 -22.04 5.94
C TRP A 231 8.22 -23.14 5.07
N ARG A 232 8.68 -24.39 5.18
CA ARG A 232 8.21 -25.51 4.33
C ARG A 232 6.74 -25.79 4.50
N SER A 233 6.25 -25.74 5.74
CA SER A 233 4.83 -25.96 6.06
C SER A 233 3.91 -24.87 5.50
N HIS A 234 4.47 -23.77 4.99
CA HIS A 234 3.74 -22.62 4.49
C HIS A 234 4.05 -22.30 3.02
N ALA A 235 4.86 -23.14 2.35
CA ALA A 235 5.15 -23.01 0.93
C ALA A 235 3.86 -23.06 0.09
N PRO A 236 3.85 -22.48 -1.12
CA PRO A 236 2.70 -22.56 -2.02
C PRO A 236 2.14 -23.98 -2.13
N ALA A 237 0.82 -24.10 -1.97
CA ALA A 237 0.14 -25.39 -1.91
C ALA A 237 -1.18 -25.38 -2.68
N GLY A 238 -1.63 -26.57 -3.09
CA GLY A 238 -2.87 -26.75 -3.87
C GLY A 238 -2.65 -26.68 -5.38
N PRO A 239 -3.73 -26.69 -6.18
CA PRO A 239 -3.65 -26.65 -7.63
C PRO A 239 -2.92 -25.40 -8.13
N GLY A 240 -1.97 -25.58 -9.06
CA GLY A 240 -1.14 -24.51 -9.63
C GLY A 240 0.14 -24.19 -8.86
N ALA A 241 0.37 -24.81 -7.68
CA ALA A 241 1.57 -24.56 -6.88
C ALA A 241 2.85 -25.22 -7.43
N ASP A 242 2.74 -26.17 -8.36
CA ASP A 242 3.87 -26.88 -8.95
C ASP A 242 4.83 -25.96 -9.71
N ILE A 243 4.31 -24.96 -10.42
CA ILE A 243 5.10 -23.99 -11.18
C ILE A 243 5.89 -23.03 -10.27
N PRO A 244 5.25 -22.28 -9.34
CA PRO A 244 5.98 -21.39 -8.45
C PRO A 244 6.96 -22.15 -7.55
N ASN A 245 6.64 -23.37 -7.12
CA ASN A 245 7.59 -24.17 -6.34
C ASN A 245 8.82 -24.56 -7.17
N GLN A 246 8.66 -25.00 -8.42
CA GLN A 246 9.80 -25.27 -9.32
C GLN A 246 10.66 -24.04 -9.59
N LEU A 247 10.03 -22.87 -9.77
CA LEU A 247 10.75 -21.61 -9.96
C LEU A 247 11.51 -21.21 -8.69
N ALA A 248 10.87 -21.32 -7.53
CA ALA A 248 11.47 -21.02 -6.22
C ALA A 248 12.66 -21.95 -5.90
N ASP A 249 12.55 -23.24 -6.19
CA ASP A 249 13.62 -24.21 -5.98
C ASP A 249 14.86 -23.86 -6.82
N ILE A 250 14.68 -23.59 -8.12
CA ILE A 250 15.79 -23.19 -9.01
C ILE A 250 16.39 -21.85 -8.57
N ALA A 251 15.55 -20.90 -8.17
CA ALA A 251 16.03 -19.61 -7.69
C ALA A 251 16.86 -19.80 -6.42
N THR A 252 16.40 -20.62 -5.49
CA THR A 252 17.10 -20.94 -4.24
C THR A 252 18.45 -21.58 -4.50
N ASP A 253 18.56 -22.52 -5.45
CA ASP A 253 19.84 -23.10 -5.87
C ASP A 253 20.85 -22.02 -6.31
N VAL A 254 20.39 -21.03 -7.09
CA VAL A 254 21.22 -19.93 -7.56
C VAL A 254 21.64 -19.02 -6.41
N LEU A 255 20.73 -18.76 -5.46
CA LEU A 255 20.96 -17.83 -4.36
C LEU A 255 21.97 -18.34 -3.32
N LEU A 256 22.07 -19.66 -3.11
CA LEU A 256 22.91 -20.25 -2.06
C LEU A 256 24.39 -19.84 -2.15
N ASP A 257 24.96 -19.87 -3.36
CA ASP A 257 26.38 -19.58 -3.62
C ASP A 257 26.60 -18.27 -4.38
N HIS A 258 25.59 -17.39 -4.41
CA HIS A 258 25.66 -16.14 -5.16
C HIS A 258 26.62 -15.13 -4.49
N GLU A 259 27.50 -14.49 -5.26
CA GLU A 259 28.54 -13.56 -4.75
C GLU A 259 27.96 -12.43 -3.86
N VAL A 260 26.79 -11.90 -4.22
CA VAL A 260 26.02 -10.95 -3.38
C VAL A 260 25.78 -11.52 -1.97
N ASN A 261 25.28 -12.74 -1.84
CA ASN A 261 24.98 -13.34 -0.53
C ASN A 261 26.24 -13.67 0.26
N THR A 262 27.32 -14.05 -0.43
CA THR A 262 28.66 -14.18 0.17
C THR A 262 29.10 -12.85 0.78
N ALA A 263 29.09 -11.77 0.00
CA ALA A 263 29.48 -10.43 0.45
C ALA A 263 28.61 -9.92 1.59
N ARG A 264 27.29 -10.16 1.55
CA ARG A 264 26.37 -9.80 2.64
C ARG A 264 26.75 -10.51 3.93
N THR A 265 27.01 -11.81 3.87
CA THR A 265 27.37 -12.62 5.03
C THR A 265 28.73 -12.21 5.61
N GLU A 266 29.71 -11.88 4.75
CA GLU A 266 31.02 -11.33 5.18
C GLU A 266 30.89 -9.99 5.91
N GLN A 267 29.87 -9.20 5.58
CA GLN A 267 29.53 -7.94 6.25
C GLN A 267 28.65 -8.12 7.49
N GLY A 268 28.29 -9.36 7.85
CA GLY A 268 27.37 -9.65 8.95
C GLY A 268 25.90 -9.33 8.65
N LEU A 269 25.56 -9.08 7.39
CA LEU A 269 24.19 -8.88 6.92
C LEU A 269 23.53 -10.23 6.61
N ARG A 270 22.20 -10.27 6.71
CA ARG A 270 21.43 -11.45 6.36
C ARG A 270 21.43 -11.68 4.84
N PRO A 271 21.70 -12.91 4.35
CA PRO A 271 21.62 -13.23 2.94
C PRO A 271 20.16 -13.32 2.47
N ALA A 272 19.93 -12.98 1.21
CA ALA A 272 18.71 -13.24 0.46
C ALA A 272 18.80 -14.65 -0.16
N ASN A 273 18.65 -15.69 0.66
CA ASN A 273 18.99 -17.06 0.30
C ASN A 273 17.80 -17.91 -0.19
N MET A 274 16.60 -17.36 -0.28
CA MET A 274 15.44 -18.05 -0.85
C MET A 274 14.54 -17.07 -1.61
N ALA A 275 13.94 -17.53 -2.70
CA ALA A 275 12.90 -16.82 -3.43
C ALA A 275 11.52 -17.31 -2.99
N TRP A 276 10.72 -16.44 -2.40
CA TRP A 276 9.38 -16.77 -1.93
C TRP A 276 8.32 -16.28 -2.92
N ILE A 277 7.63 -17.20 -3.61
CA ILE A 277 6.64 -16.86 -4.64
C ILE A 277 5.22 -16.95 -4.07
N TRP A 278 4.45 -15.86 -4.13
CA TRP A 278 3.16 -15.77 -3.44
C TRP A 278 2.19 -14.72 -4.04
N GLY A 279 1.00 -14.59 -3.44
CA GLY A 279 0.12 -13.43 -3.62
C GLY A 279 -0.58 -13.37 -4.96
N GLN A 280 -0.84 -14.52 -5.59
CA GLN A 280 -1.34 -14.60 -6.95
C GLN A 280 -2.61 -13.77 -7.17
N GLY A 281 -2.70 -13.10 -8.31
CA GLY A 281 -3.84 -12.25 -8.66
C GLY A 281 -3.99 -12.06 -10.17
N ARG A 282 -5.23 -11.83 -10.61
CA ARG A 282 -5.56 -11.44 -12.00
C ARG A 282 -5.83 -9.95 -12.07
N ASP A 283 -5.99 -9.43 -13.29
CA ASP A 283 -6.48 -8.08 -13.47
C ASP A 283 -7.83 -7.86 -12.76
N ILE A 284 -7.97 -6.70 -12.15
CA ILE A 284 -9.17 -6.32 -11.39
C ILE A 284 -9.79 -5.07 -11.98
N MET A 285 -11.11 -5.10 -12.10
CA MET A 285 -11.88 -3.89 -12.34
C MET A 285 -12.64 -3.54 -11.07
N LEU A 286 -12.15 -2.56 -10.35
CA LEU A 286 -12.88 -1.95 -9.25
C LEU A 286 -13.75 -0.81 -9.79
N PRO A 287 -14.90 -0.55 -9.16
CA PRO A 287 -15.66 0.66 -9.44
C PRO A 287 -14.80 1.91 -9.24
N ASN A 288 -14.86 2.85 -10.19
CA ASN A 288 -14.16 4.11 -10.06
C ASN A 288 -14.79 4.97 -8.95
N PHE A 289 -13.97 5.45 -8.02
CA PHE A 289 -14.43 6.19 -6.84
C PHE A 289 -15.11 7.52 -7.21
N GLU A 290 -14.56 8.26 -8.17
CA GLU A 290 -15.13 9.53 -8.64
C GLU A 290 -16.47 9.31 -9.34
N GLU A 291 -16.62 8.23 -10.11
CA GLU A 291 -17.90 7.88 -10.74
C GLU A 291 -18.98 7.52 -9.70
N GLN A 292 -18.60 6.88 -8.59
CA GLN A 292 -19.53 6.47 -7.54
C GLN A 292 -19.94 7.60 -6.61
N THR A 293 -18.99 8.47 -6.26
CA THR A 293 -19.14 9.46 -5.20
C THR A 293 -19.24 10.90 -5.73
N GLY A 294 -18.77 11.15 -6.95
CA GLY A 294 -18.55 12.49 -7.48
C GLY A 294 -17.33 13.21 -6.90
N LEU A 295 -16.50 12.53 -6.10
CA LEU A 295 -15.35 13.10 -5.40
C LEU A 295 -14.04 12.61 -5.98
N ARG A 296 -13.09 13.53 -6.18
CA ARG A 296 -11.74 13.22 -6.65
C ARG A 296 -10.84 12.85 -5.48
N GLY A 297 -10.23 11.67 -5.53
CA GLY A 297 -9.36 11.17 -4.48
C GLY A 297 -7.88 11.10 -4.85
N ALA A 298 -7.02 11.16 -3.85
CA ALA A 298 -5.59 10.87 -3.96
C ALA A 298 -5.07 10.16 -2.70
N ALA A 299 -3.98 9.41 -2.87
CA ALA A 299 -3.31 8.68 -1.80
C ALA A 299 -1.86 9.14 -1.62
N VAL A 300 -1.43 9.25 -0.35
CA VAL A 300 -0.03 9.35 0.07
C VAL A 300 0.35 8.04 0.75
N THR A 301 1.27 7.27 0.16
CA THR A 301 1.66 5.96 0.70
C THR A 301 3.07 5.55 0.25
N ALA A 302 3.76 4.84 1.14
CA ALA A 302 4.98 4.10 0.81
C ALA A 302 4.69 2.70 0.25
N SER A 303 3.52 2.13 0.56
CA SER A 303 3.12 0.77 0.16
C SER A 303 2.72 0.74 -1.31
N ASP A 304 3.42 -0.05 -2.12
CA ASP A 304 3.07 -0.28 -3.52
C ASP A 304 1.73 -1.00 -3.64
N MET A 305 1.42 -1.94 -2.74
CA MET A 305 0.11 -2.59 -2.72
C MET A 305 -1.02 -1.58 -2.49
N PHE A 306 -0.87 -0.64 -1.56
CA PHE A 306 -1.87 0.43 -1.38
C PHE A 306 -1.91 1.40 -2.57
N ALA A 307 -0.78 1.71 -3.19
CA ALA A 307 -0.74 2.53 -4.40
C ALA A 307 -1.46 1.86 -5.57
N GLY A 308 -1.34 0.54 -5.69
CA GLY A 308 -2.08 -0.29 -6.63
C GLY A 308 -3.58 -0.23 -6.40
N LEU A 309 -4.00 -0.35 -5.14
CA LEU A 309 -5.39 -0.22 -4.73
C LEU A 309 -5.94 1.19 -5.03
N ALA A 310 -5.20 2.24 -4.68
CA ALA A 310 -5.56 3.61 -5.00
C ALA A 310 -5.76 3.78 -6.51
N ARG A 311 -4.83 3.28 -7.33
CA ARG A 311 -4.97 3.31 -8.79
C ARG A 311 -6.20 2.53 -9.27
N ALA A 312 -6.48 1.38 -8.69
CA ALA A 312 -7.62 0.53 -9.06
C ALA A 312 -8.98 1.24 -8.86
N ILE A 313 -9.10 2.09 -7.84
CA ILE A 313 -10.30 2.92 -7.61
C ILE A 313 -10.23 4.30 -8.28
N GLY A 314 -9.18 4.58 -9.06
CA GLY A 314 -9.01 5.83 -9.79
C GLY A 314 -8.43 7.00 -8.99
N TRP A 315 -7.73 6.73 -7.89
CA TRP A 315 -6.98 7.73 -7.13
C TRP A 315 -5.55 7.90 -7.63
N ASP A 316 -5.07 9.14 -7.58
CA ASP A 316 -3.68 9.46 -7.88
C ASP A 316 -2.76 9.14 -6.68
N ARG A 317 -1.57 8.56 -6.93
CA ARG A 317 -0.49 8.50 -5.93
C ARG A 317 0.24 9.83 -5.89
N ILE A 318 0.24 10.51 -4.74
CA ILE A 318 1.02 11.71 -4.53
C ILE A 318 2.50 11.33 -4.34
N PRO A 319 3.43 11.83 -5.17
CA PRO A 319 4.84 11.50 -5.03
C PRO A 319 5.44 12.28 -3.85
N VAL A 320 5.87 11.56 -2.82
CA VAL A 320 6.55 12.12 -1.66
C VAL A 320 8.00 11.59 -1.65
N PRO A 321 9.01 12.47 -1.64
CA PRO A 321 10.40 12.05 -1.46
C PRO A 321 10.56 11.32 -0.12
N ASP A 322 11.28 10.19 -0.10
CA ASP A 322 11.56 9.39 1.10
C ASP A 322 10.31 9.05 1.93
N VAL A 323 9.21 8.72 1.23
CA VAL A 323 7.87 8.50 1.78
C VAL A 323 7.80 7.49 2.94
N SER A 324 8.74 6.55 3.05
CA SER A 324 8.80 5.59 4.16
C SER A 324 9.45 6.13 5.42
N ALA A 325 10.29 7.17 5.33
CA ALA A 325 11.12 7.66 6.44
C ALA A 325 10.67 9.01 7.01
N ASP A 326 10.13 9.89 6.16
CA ASP A 326 9.74 11.26 6.54
C ASP A 326 8.20 11.41 6.65
N PHE A 327 7.66 11.09 7.83
CA PHE A 327 6.25 11.34 8.15
C PHE A 327 5.86 12.82 8.02
N GLY A 328 6.79 13.74 8.32
CA GLY A 328 6.57 15.17 8.13
C GLY A 328 6.39 15.54 6.66
N ALA A 329 7.15 14.92 5.75
CA ALA A 329 6.92 15.07 4.32
C ALA A 329 5.56 14.50 3.92
N MET A 330 5.19 13.30 4.40
CA MET A 330 3.87 12.73 4.12
C MET A 330 2.75 13.69 4.53
N GLY A 331 2.78 14.22 5.75
CA GLY A 331 1.80 15.18 6.25
C GLY A 331 1.74 16.46 5.44
N ARG A 332 2.90 17.06 5.11
CA ARG A 332 2.97 18.28 4.28
C ARG A 332 2.40 18.07 2.88
N TYR A 333 2.75 16.97 2.22
CA TYR A 333 2.28 16.67 0.86
C TYR A 333 0.79 16.30 0.85
N ALA A 334 0.30 15.56 1.86
CA ALA A 334 -1.12 15.28 2.04
C ALA A 334 -1.92 16.58 2.22
N ALA A 335 -1.46 17.47 3.11
CA ALA A 335 -2.09 18.76 3.36
C ALA A 335 -2.12 19.65 2.10
N GLY A 336 -1.05 19.65 1.31
CA GLY A 336 -1.01 20.36 0.01
C GLY A 336 -1.91 19.72 -1.06
N ALA A 337 -2.12 18.40 -1.02
CA ALA A 337 -2.98 17.72 -1.97
C ALA A 337 -4.46 18.11 -1.82
N LEU A 338 -4.92 18.52 -0.63
CA LEU A 338 -6.29 18.97 -0.38
C LEU A 338 -6.71 20.19 -1.23
N ASP A 339 -5.77 20.96 -1.78
CA ASP A 339 -6.07 22.05 -2.72
C ASP A 339 -6.55 21.56 -4.09
N ARG A 340 -6.18 20.33 -4.47
CA ARG A 340 -6.43 19.75 -5.80
C ARG A 340 -7.44 18.62 -5.79
N TYR A 341 -7.56 17.92 -4.66
CA TYR A 341 -8.42 16.76 -4.46
C TYR A 341 -9.49 17.04 -3.42
N ASP A 342 -10.58 16.29 -3.51
CA ASP A 342 -11.69 16.38 -2.57
C ASP A 342 -11.45 15.44 -1.38
N VAL A 343 -10.85 14.27 -1.65
CA VAL A 343 -10.44 13.27 -0.65
C VAL A 343 -8.94 13.04 -0.73
N VAL A 344 -8.24 13.13 0.41
CA VAL A 344 -6.83 12.74 0.51
C VAL A 344 -6.68 11.67 1.58
N CYS A 345 -6.18 10.50 1.18
CA CYS A 345 -5.88 9.41 2.09
C CYS A 345 -4.37 9.32 2.34
N VAL A 346 -3.97 9.20 3.59
CA VAL A 346 -2.60 8.87 4.00
C VAL A 346 -2.63 7.47 4.59
N HIS A 347 -1.83 6.58 4.01
CA HIS A 347 -1.68 5.20 4.47
C HIS A 347 -0.28 5.03 5.07
N ILE A 348 -0.19 4.49 6.29
CA ILE A 348 1.08 4.33 7.01
C ILE A 348 1.23 2.90 7.55
N GLY A 349 2.25 2.20 7.05
CA GLY A 349 2.59 0.81 7.41
C GLY A 349 3.47 0.62 8.66
N ALA A 350 4.09 1.70 9.15
CA ALA A 350 5.12 1.62 10.19
C ALA A 350 4.67 0.92 11.51
N PRO A 351 3.44 1.10 12.01
CA PRO A 351 2.99 0.38 13.20
C PRO A 351 2.92 -1.14 13.00
N ALA A 352 2.40 -1.60 11.85
CA ALA A 352 2.36 -3.02 11.49
C ALA A 352 3.77 -3.63 11.35
N GLU A 353 4.69 -2.92 10.69
CA GLU A 353 6.08 -3.37 10.52
C GLU A 353 6.79 -3.56 11.86
N ALA A 354 6.61 -2.62 12.80
CA ALA A 354 7.16 -2.71 14.14
C ALA A 354 6.56 -3.89 14.94
N ALA A 355 5.24 -4.13 14.83
CA ALA A 355 4.60 -5.27 15.46
C ALA A 355 5.15 -6.61 14.96
N ILE A 356 5.35 -6.78 13.64
CA ILE A 356 5.90 -8.00 13.04
C ILE A 356 7.33 -8.28 13.55
N ARG A 357 8.11 -7.22 13.81
CA ARG A 357 9.45 -7.33 14.43
C ARG A 357 9.40 -7.60 15.93
N GLY A 358 8.24 -7.43 16.56
CA GLY A 358 8.02 -7.51 18.00
C GLY A 358 8.62 -6.32 18.74
N GLU A 359 8.60 -5.16 18.11
CA GLU A 359 9.19 -3.91 18.60
C GLU A 359 8.09 -2.94 19.03
N TRP A 360 7.39 -3.26 20.12
CA TRP A 360 6.29 -2.43 20.63
C TRP A 360 6.69 -0.97 20.85
N LYS A 361 7.96 -0.71 21.20
CA LYS A 361 8.47 0.64 21.41
C LYS A 361 8.57 1.40 20.08
N ALA A 362 9.05 0.75 19.02
CA ALA A 362 9.08 1.35 17.69
C ALA A 362 7.65 1.59 17.17
N LYS A 363 6.70 0.72 17.50
CA LYS A 363 5.28 0.91 17.21
C LYS A 363 4.73 2.15 17.92
N LEU A 364 4.97 2.28 19.22
CA LEU A 364 4.59 3.46 20.01
C LEU A 364 5.22 4.74 19.46
N ASP A 365 6.53 4.76 19.25
CA ASP A 365 7.25 5.91 18.69
C ASP A 365 6.71 6.30 17.31
N ALA A 366 6.34 5.32 16.47
CA ALA A 366 5.71 5.57 15.18
C ALA A 366 4.32 6.21 15.33
N LEU A 367 3.49 5.75 16.27
CA LEU A 367 2.16 6.31 16.52
C LEU A 367 2.24 7.78 16.96
N GLU A 368 3.16 8.12 17.87
CA GLU A 368 3.36 9.52 18.31
C GLU A 368 3.82 10.41 17.15
N ARG A 369 4.73 9.92 16.30
CA ARG A 369 5.17 10.67 15.12
C ARG A 369 4.06 10.81 14.09
N ILE A 370 3.24 9.78 13.85
CA ILE A 370 2.10 9.87 12.94
C ILE A 370 1.11 10.93 13.44
N ASP A 371 0.82 10.96 14.74
CA ASP A 371 -0.05 11.97 15.34
C ASP A 371 0.49 13.39 15.09
N ALA A 372 1.76 13.62 15.46
CA ALA A 372 2.38 14.94 15.42
C ALA A 372 2.67 15.44 13.99
N ASP A 373 3.16 14.56 13.11
CA ASP A 373 3.67 14.94 11.78
C ASP A 373 2.61 14.80 10.66
N ILE A 374 1.56 14.00 10.87
CA ILE A 374 0.53 13.72 9.86
C ILE A 374 -0.86 14.15 10.34
N VAL A 375 -1.37 13.56 11.42
CA VAL A 375 -2.76 13.78 11.87
C VAL A 375 -2.99 15.25 12.22
N GLY A 376 -2.16 15.82 13.09
CA GLY A 376 -2.25 17.21 13.52
C GLY A 376 -2.20 18.22 12.35
N PRO A 377 -1.14 18.20 11.51
CA PRO A 377 -1.03 19.08 10.36
C PRO A 377 -2.17 18.93 9.34
N LEU A 378 -2.62 17.71 9.08
CA LEU A 378 -3.69 17.44 8.12
C LEU A 378 -5.05 17.91 8.64
N LEU A 379 -5.34 17.68 9.94
CA LEU A 379 -6.52 18.19 10.61
C LEU A 379 -6.55 19.73 10.63
N ALA A 380 -5.43 20.37 10.96
CA ALA A 380 -5.29 21.82 10.92
C ALA A 380 -5.53 22.37 9.51
N ARG A 381 -5.02 21.70 8.48
CA ARG A 381 -5.24 22.07 7.08
C ARG A 381 -6.70 21.94 6.67
N LEU A 382 -7.35 20.83 7.02
CA LEU A 382 -8.78 20.61 6.73
C LEU A 382 -9.67 21.69 7.34
N ARG A 383 -9.46 22.01 8.62
CA ARG A 383 -10.19 23.08 9.32
C ARG A 383 -10.08 24.44 8.63
N ALA A 384 -8.98 24.70 7.90
CA ALA A 384 -8.80 25.94 7.15
C ALA A 384 -9.71 26.05 5.91
N PHE A 385 -10.32 24.96 5.43
CA PHE A 385 -11.32 24.99 4.35
C PHE A 385 -12.70 25.50 4.81
N GLY A 386 -12.89 25.71 6.12
CA GLY A 386 -14.09 26.30 6.72
C GLY A 386 -15.08 25.25 7.24
N GLY A 387 -16.03 25.67 8.08
CA GLY A 387 -17.05 24.80 8.68
C GLY A 387 -18.47 25.25 8.33
N GLY A 388 -19.23 24.39 7.66
CA GLY A 388 -20.55 24.67 7.12
C GLY A 388 -21.63 24.88 8.17
N GLU A 389 -21.40 24.44 9.41
CA GLU A 389 -22.42 24.48 10.48
C GLU A 389 -22.57 25.86 11.16
N LYS A 390 -21.65 26.81 10.91
CA LYS A 390 -21.67 28.16 11.49
C LYS A 390 -22.27 29.25 10.59
N ASP A 391 -22.70 28.92 9.38
CA ASP A 391 -23.24 29.90 8.42
C ASP A 391 -24.78 29.87 8.41
N PRO A 392 -25.47 30.96 8.81
CA PRO A 392 -26.94 30.99 8.90
C PRO A 392 -27.68 31.05 7.55
N ALA A 393 -26.98 30.93 6.41
CA ALA A 393 -27.57 31.00 5.07
C ALA A 393 -27.32 29.72 4.23
N PRO A 394 -28.32 29.24 3.47
CA PRO A 394 -28.20 28.04 2.64
C PRO A 394 -27.51 28.37 1.31
N THR A 395 -26.20 28.57 1.36
CA THR A 395 -25.33 28.38 0.17
C THR A 395 -24.62 27.03 0.33
N PRO A 396 -24.24 26.32 -0.76
CA PRO A 396 -23.64 25.00 -0.64
C PRO A 396 -22.28 25.07 0.10
N GLU A 397 -22.37 24.95 1.42
CA GLU A 397 -21.72 23.94 2.27
C GLU A 397 -20.23 23.74 2.05
N LYS A 398 -19.43 24.78 2.29
CA LYS A 398 -18.02 24.56 2.63
C LYS A 398 -17.96 23.72 3.89
N GLY A 399 -17.20 22.63 3.87
CA GLY A 399 -17.02 21.83 5.07
C GLY A 399 -15.79 20.94 5.02
N TRP A 400 -15.55 20.26 6.11
CA TRP A 400 -14.45 19.32 6.22
C TRP A 400 -14.85 18.07 7.01
N ARG A 401 -14.20 16.95 6.69
CA ARG A 401 -14.25 15.72 7.47
C ARG A 401 -12.90 15.05 7.55
N PHE A 402 -12.63 14.45 8.69
CA PHE A 402 -11.43 13.68 8.99
C PHE A 402 -11.83 12.28 9.45
N LEU A 403 -11.18 11.24 8.94
CA LEU A 403 -11.30 9.86 9.41
C LEU A 403 -9.91 9.33 9.78
N ALA A 404 -9.74 8.89 11.02
CA ALA A 404 -8.66 7.99 11.43
C ALA A 404 -9.25 6.58 11.52
N ALA A 405 -8.65 5.60 10.84
CA ALA A 405 -9.10 4.22 10.88
C ALA A 405 -7.90 3.27 10.99
N VAL A 406 -8.06 2.22 11.80
CA VAL A 406 -7.12 1.11 11.89
C VAL A 406 -7.68 -0.04 11.06
N ASP A 407 -6.85 -0.68 10.23
CA ASP A 407 -7.28 -1.74 9.29
C ASP A 407 -7.39 -3.13 9.94
N ARG A 408 -6.49 -3.45 10.88
CA ARG A 408 -6.42 -4.74 11.57
C ARG A 408 -5.56 -4.65 12.83
N TYR A 409 -5.65 -5.66 13.68
CA TYR A 409 -4.67 -5.86 14.74
C TYR A 409 -3.35 -6.32 14.15
N ALA A 410 -2.24 -5.77 14.63
CA ALA A 410 -0.91 -6.34 14.47
C ALA A 410 -0.30 -6.47 15.86
N LEU A 411 -0.40 -7.68 16.42
CA LEU A 411 -0.06 -7.96 17.80
C LEU A 411 1.45 -8.00 17.99
N SER A 412 2.00 -7.10 18.81
CA SER A 412 3.45 -6.96 18.98
C SER A 412 4.09 -8.20 19.64
N ASP A 413 3.43 -8.78 20.64
CA ASP A 413 3.95 -9.96 21.35
C ASP A 413 3.84 -11.23 20.50
N GLU A 414 2.72 -11.41 19.80
CA GLU A 414 2.47 -12.60 18.96
C GLU A 414 3.11 -12.50 17.57
N ARG A 415 3.46 -11.29 17.12
CA ARG A 415 3.99 -10.99 15.77
C ARG A 415 3.06 -11.52 14.68
N ALA A 416 1.78 -11.30 14.89
CA ALA A 416 0.70 -11.83 14.07
C ALA A 416 -0.41 -10.81 13.90
N HIS A 417 -1.28 -11.07 12.93
CA HIS A 417 -2.48 -10.27 12.72
C HIS A 417 -3.71 -10.98 13.26
N ALA A 418 -4.66 -10.21 13.78
CA ALA A 418 -5.93 -10.72 14.28
C ALA A 418 -7.11 -10.03 13.58
N PRO A 419 -8.23 -10.76 13.36
CA PRO A 419 -9.36 -10.29 12.56
C PRO A 419 -10.36 -9.42 13.34
N ASP A 420 -10.11 -9.17 14.63
CA ASP A 420 -11.01 -8.45 15.52
C ASP A 420 -11.32 -7.03 15.01
N PRO A 421 -12.55 -6.52 15.23
CA PRO A 421 -12.92 -5.16 14.86
C PRO A 421 -12.00 -4.11 15.51
N THR A 422 -11.56 -3.14 14.72
CA THR A 422 -10.52 -2.18 15.11
C THR A 422 -11.06 -0.77 15.30
N PRO A 423 -10.35 0.12 16.03
CA PRO A 423 -10.80 1.50 16.23
C PRO A 423 -10.90 2.32 14.94
N PHE A 424 -11.93 3.15 14.87
CA PHE A 424 -11.98 4.30 13.97
C PHE A 424 -12.53 5.52 14.72
N ALA A 425 -12.11 6.71 14.31
CA ALA A 425 -12.67 7.97 14.74
C ALA A 425 -12.86 8.90 13.56
N MET A 426 -13.97 9.64 13.53
CA MET A 426 -14.20 10.66 12.52
C MET A 426 -14.68 11.97 13.13
N ALA A 427 -14.24 13.10 12.61
CA ALA A 427 -14.64 14.44 13.04
C ALA A 427 -14.91 15.34 11.84
N GLY A 428 -15.61 16.46 12.07
CA GLY A 428 -15.87 17.46 11.05
C GLY A 428 -17.33 17.89 10.99
N ASP A 429 -17.68 18.60 9.93
CA ASP A 429 -19.04 19.12 9.77
C ASP A 429 -20.07 17.99 9.65
N TRP A 430 -21.21 18.19 10.31
CA TRP A 430 -22.32 17.23 10.44
C TRP A 430 -21.96 15.90 11.12
N VAL A 431 -20.78 15.80 11.74
CA VAL A 431 -20.40 14.70 12.61
C VAL A 431 -20.69 15.12 14.05
N ARG A 432 -21.55 14.36 14.75
CA ARG A 432 -21.94 14.68 16.14
C ARG A 432 -21.36 13.66 17.10
N SER A 433 -20.62 14.15 18.09
CA SER A 433 -20.21 13.36 19.24
C SER A 433 -21.35 13.15 20.24
N VAL A 434 -21.32 12.01 20.90
CA VAL A 434 -22.11 11.70 22.10
C VAL A 434 -21.20 11.31 23.26
N LEU A 435 -19.95 10.93 22.99
CA LEU A 435 -18.98 10.39 23.94
C LEU A 435 -17.64 11.09 23.77
N GLU A 436 -17.08 11.59 24.86
CA GLU A 436 -15.77 12.24 24.90
C GLU A 436 -14.73 11.23 25.37
N LEU A 437 -14.41 10.27 24.50
CA LEU A 437 -13.42 9.23 24.76
C LEU A 437 -12.17 9.41 23.86
N PRO A 438 -10.96 9.10 24.35
CA PRO A 438 -9.72 9.14 23.58
C PRO A 438 -9.66 8.04 22.50
N PHE A 439 -8.67 8.11 21.60
CA PHE A 439 -8.55 7.19 20.47
C PHE A 439 -7.70 5.96 20.82
N HIS A 440 -8.36 4.88 21.26
CA HIS A 440 -7.71 3.57 21.43
C HIS A 440 -8.74 2.42 21.45
N GLU A 441 -8.26 1.18 21.53
CA GLU A 441 -9.05 -0.05 21.47
C GLU A 441 -10.14 -0.11 22.53
N GLN A 442 -9.80 0.08 23.82
CA GLN A 442 -10.78 0.01 24.89
C GLN A 442 -11.83 1.12 24.79
N ALA A 443 -11.44 2.36 24.49
CA ALA A 443 -12.39 3.46 24.30
C ALA A 443 -13.35 3.21 23.12
N ALA A 444 -12.85 2.62 22.03
CA ALA A 444 -13.68 2.23 20.90
C ALA A 444 -14.66 1.10 21.24
N GLU A 445 -14.26 0.14 22.08
CA GLU A 445 -15.17 -0.87 22.65
C GLU A 445 -16.30 -0.21 23.46
N GLU A 446 -15.94 0.72 24.35
CA GLU A 446 -16.87 1.44 25.24
C GLU A 446 -17.86 2.34 24.48
N SER A 447 -17.55 2.72 23.23
CA SER A 447 -18.42 3.56 22.41
C SER A 447 -19.73 2.89 21.93
N ASP A 448 -19.79 1.55 21.96
CA ASP A 448 -20.90 0.72 21.46
C ASP A 448 -21.26 0.94 19.97
N LEU A 449 -20.43 1.65 19.21
CA LEU A 449 -20.58 1.83 17.76
C LEU A 449 -19.73 0.78 17.03
N LEU A 450 -20.38 -0.10 16.27
CA LEU A 450 -19.72 -1.05 15.38
C LEU A 450 -20.23 -0.85 13.95
N VAL A 451 -19.30 -0.73 12.99
CA VAL A 451 -19.59 -0.76 11.56
C VAL A 451 -19.21 -2.14 11.01
N ASP A 452 -20.23 -2.91 10.64
CA ASP A 452 -20.14 -4.26 10.10
C ASP A 452 -21.25 -4.44 9.04
N PRO A 453 -20.90 -4.62 7.74
CA PRO A 453 -19.56 -4.84 7.21
C PRO A 453 -18.69 -3.57 7.19
N GLY A 454 -17.37 -3.73 7.32
CA GLY A 454 -16.43 -2.59 7.36
C GLY A 454 -16.48 -1.68 6.13
N ALA A 455 -16.87 -2.21 4.97
CA ALA A 455 -17.08 -1.44 3.73
C ALA A 455 -18.09 -0.29 3.88
N ASP A 456 -19.04 -0.39 4.80
CA ASP A 456 -20.04 0.66 5.04
C ASP A 456 -19.43 1.91 5.71
N LEU A 457 -18.22 1.81 6.28
CA LEU A 457 -17.56 2.94 6.94
C LEU A 457 -17.29 4.10 5.96
N MET A 458 -16.90 3.80 4.73
CA MET A 458 -16.65 4.83 3.72
C MET A 458 -17.94 5.59 3.36
N GLU A 459 -19.05 4.89 3.10
CA GLU A 459 -20.34 5.54 2.79
C GLU A 459 -20.81 6.39 3.99
N TYR A 460 -20.68 5.84 5.20
CA TYR A 460 -21.01 6.54 6.44
C TYR A 460 -20.16 7.81 6.64
N PHE A 461 -18.85 7.71 6.42
CA PHE A 461 -17.92 8.84 6.52
C PHE A 461 -18.21 9.93 5.48
N LEU A 462 -18.46 9.56 4.22
CA LEU A 462 -18.66 10.54 3.15
C LEU A 462 -19.99 11.25 3.24
N PHE A 463 -21.06 10.53 3.58
CA PHE A 463 -22.45 11.00 3.41
C PHE A 463 -23.27 11.07 4.69
N GLY A 464 -22.81 10.46 5.79
CA GLY A 464 -23.54 10.47 7.06
C GLY A 464 -23.89 11.89 7.52
N GLY A 465 -25.16 12.17 7.79
CA GLY A 465 -25.62 13.49 8.26
C GLY A 465 -25.79 14.57 7.18
N LEU A 466 -25.32 14.38 5.94
CA LEU A 466 -25.53 15.33 4.83
C LEU A 466 -26.95 15.20 4.24
N LYS A 467 -27.61 16.34 3.99
CA LYS A 467 -28.96 16.34 3.39
C LYS A 467 -28.89 16.13 1.87
N GLY A 468 -29.55 15.09 1.37
CA GLY A 468 -29.69 14.85 -0.08
C GLY A 468 -28.46 14.24 -0.76
N ALA A 469 -27.35 14.06 -0.05
CA ALA A 469 -26.22 13.27 -0.52
C ALA A 469 -26.55 11.79 -0.42
N ARG A 470 -26.60 11.10 -1.57
CA ARG A 470 -26.65 9.64 -1.65
C ARG A 470 -25.66 9.19 -2.70
N PRO A 471 -25.00 8.03 -2.54
CA PRO A 471 -24.15 7.48 -3.58
C PRO A 471 -24.95 7.32 -4.88
N VAL A 472 -24.26 7.48 -6.02
CA VAL A 472 -24.86 7.24 -7.34
C VAL A 472 -25.05 5.73 -7.49
N ARG A 473 -26.11 5.18 -6.91
CA ARG A 473 -26.47 3.76 -7.10
C ARG A 473 -26.94 3.57 -8.54
N ARG A 474 -26.04 3.18 -9.44
CA ARG A 474 -26.47 2.50 -10.67
C ARG A 474 -27.15 1.20 -10.23
N ARG A 475 -28.45 1.09 -10.50
CA ARG A 475 -29.13 -0.21 -10.44
C ARG A 475 -28.32 -1.16 -11.32
N ALA A 476 -27.71 -2.18 -10.73
CA ALA A 476 -27.34 -3.37 -11.49
C ALA A 476 -28.64 -3.84 -12.16
N GLY A 477 -28.70 -3.72 -13.48
CA GLY A 477 -29.86 -4.13 -14.25
C GLY A 477 -30.11 -5.60 -13.98
N LYS A 478 -31.28 -5.91 -13.41
CA LYS A 478 -31.91 -7.22 -13.61
C LYS A 478 -32.37 -7.28 -15.07
N ASP A 479 -31.42 -7.43 -15.98
CA ASP A 479 -31.72 -8.00 -17.29
C ASP A 479 -31.18 -9.44 -17.26
N SER A 480 -31.95 -10.30 -16.59
CA SER A 480 -31.96 -11.73 -16.92
C SER A 480 -32.51 -11.86 -18.33
N PRO A 481 -31.81 -12.48 -19.28
CA PRO A 481 -32.47 -13.02 -20.45
C PRO A 481 -33.01 -14.40 -20.06
N ASP A 482 -34.27 -14.44 -19.63
CA ASP A 482 -35.09 -15.63 -19.90
C ASP A 482 -35.48 -15.58 -21.38
N ALA A 483 -34.77 -16.36 -22.20
CA ALA A 483 -35.23 -16.91 -23.49
C ALA A 483 -34.36 -18.10 -23.89
#